data_AF-X0SPT3-F1
#
_entry.id   AF-X0SPT3-F1
#
_cell.length_a   1.000
_cell.length_b   1.000
_cell.length_c   1.000
_cell.angle_alpha   90.00
_cell.angle_beta   90.00
_cell.angle_gamma   90.00
#
_symmetry.space_group_name_H-M   'P 1'
#
loop_
_entity.id
_entity.type
_entity.pdbx_description
1 polymer ?
#
loop_
_entity_poly.entity_id
_entity_poly.type
_entity_poly.pdbx_seq_one_letter_code
_entity_poly.pdbx_strand_id
1 'polypeptide(L)'
;GSIISIGDYLYFMVGGTPSYAGQIEEVNINISGGINNIVIDNSGGGAIPGVAVFFLAIKDATAESHGMLGHYCEFTLTLDTNLTVSSELFAVESEVMKSYP
;
A
#
# COMPACT_ATOMS: atom_id res chain seq x y z
N GLY A 1 2.10 12.22 -3.75
CA GLY A 1 1.58 10.87 -4.05
C GLY A 1 1.58 10.70 -5.55
N SER A 2 2.15 9.61 -6.05
CA SER A 2 2.02 9.25 -7.47
C SER A 2 0.64 8.65 -7.70
N ILE A 3 0.01 8.98 -8.84
CA ILE A 3 -1.31 8.45 -9.22
C ILE A 3 -1.24 6.94 -9.48
N ILE A 4 -0.06 6.41 -9.84
CA ILE A 4 0.23 4.99 -10.08
C ILE A 4 1.57 4.59 -9.45
N SER A 5 1.68 3.33 -9.00
CA SER A 5 2.84 2.76 -8.31
C SER A 5 3.18 1.37 -8.86
N ILE A 6 4.42 0.94 -8.70
CA ILE A 6 4.82 -0.46 -8.95
C ILE A 6 4.02 -1.35 -7.99
N GLY A 7 3.44 -2.43 -8.51
CA GLY A 7 2.56 -3.34 -7.79
C GLY A 7 1.06 -3.04 -7.95
N ASP A 8 0.68 -1.89 -8.51
CA ASP A 8 -0.73 -1.59 -8.79
C ASP A 8 -1.27 -2.46 -9.93
N TYR A 9 -2.58 -2.72 -9.93
CA TYR A 9 -3.24 -3.51 -10.97
C TYR A 9 -3.84 -2.62 -12.05
N LEU A 10 -3.55 -2.93 -13.31
CA LEU A 10 -3.99 -2.16 -14.46
C LEU A 10 -5.22 -2.79 -15.13
N TYR A 11 -6.21 -1.96 -15.39
CA TYR A 11 -7.43 -2.30 -16.10
C TYR A 11 -7.66 -1.31 -17.25
N PHE A 12 -8.40 -1.74 -18.26
CA PHE A 12 -8.81 -0.89 -19.38
C PHE A 12 -10.26 -1.19 -19.76
N MET A 13 -10.90 -0.29 -20.50
CA MET A 13 -12.28 -0.49 -20.94
C MET A 13 -12.39 -0.38 -22.46
N VAL A 14 -12.96 -1.40 -23.08
CA VAL A 14 -13.45 -1.37 -24.46
C VAL A 14 -14.88 -1.88 -24.45
N GLY A 15 -15.85 -1.03 -24.81
CA GLY A 15 -17.26 -1.47 -24.91
C GLY A 15 -18.03 -1.56 -23.58
N GLY A 16 -17.55 -0.93 -22.50
CA GLY A 16 -18.33 -0.71 -21.27
C GLY A 16 -18.00 -1.62 -20.08
N THR A 17 -17.19 -2.66 -20.26
CA THR A 17 -16.75 -3.54 -19.17
C THR A 17 -15.23 -3.43 -18.97
N PRO A 18 -14.75 -3.15 -17.75
CA PRO A 18 -13.32 -3.16 -17.45
C PRO A 18 -12.73 -4.57 -17.61
N SER A 19 -11.60 -4.65 -18.31
CA SER A 19 -10.80 -5.86 -18.50
C SER A 19 -9.44 -5.69 -17.81
N TYR A 20 -8.99 -6.74 -17.13
CA TYR A 20 -7.68 -6.76 -16.48
C TYR A 20 -6.56 -6.87 -17.52
N ALA A 21 -5.52 -6.06 -17.37
CA ALA A 21 -4.35 -6.04 -18.26
C ALA A 21 -3.12 -6.70 -17.64
N GLY A 22 -2.90 -6.52 -16.33
CA GLY A 22 -1.68 -6.97 -15.66
C GLY A 22 -1.34 -6.13 -14.42
N GLN A 23 -0.31 -6.54 -13.70
CA GLN A 23 0.24 -5.79 -12.56
C GLN A 23 1.42 -4.93 -13.03
N ILE A 24 1.56 -3.69 -12.55
CA ILE A 24 2.66 -2.81 -12.93
C ILE A 24 3.98 -3.30 -12.32
N GLU A 25 4.96 -3.59 -13.15
CA GLU A 25 6.33 -3.93 -12.73
C GLU A 25 7.25 -2.71 -12.77
N GLU A 26 7.09 -1.85 -13.77
CA GLU A 26 7.94 -0.66 -13.93
C GLU A 26 7.14 0.54 -14.44
N VAL A 27 7.57 1.73 -14.03
CA VAL A 27 7.09 3.02 -14.52
C VAL A 27 8.29 3.82 -15.00
N ASN A 28 8.45 3.93 -16.32
CA ASN A 28 9.62 4.54 -16.96
C ASN A 28 9.27 5.93 -17.50
N ILE A 29 9.83 6.97 -16.88
CA ILE A 29 9.59 8.37 -17.26
C ILE A 29 10.93 9.06 -17.56
N ASN A 30 11.17 9.34 -18.84
CA ASN A 30 12.22 10.22 -19.31
C ASN A 30 11.70 11.01 -20.52
N ILE A 31 11.06 12.15 -20.24
CA ILE A 31 10.36 12.96 -21.25
C ILE A 31 11.34 13.54 -22.28
N SER A 32 12.54 13.94 -21.87
CA SER A 32 13.55 14.48 -22.81
C SER A 32 14.13 13.40 -23.73
N GLY A 33 14.18 12.15 -23.26
CA GLY A 33 14.53 10.97 -24.05
C GLY A 33 13.36 10.33 -24.80
N GLY A 34 12.14 10.89 -24.72
CA GLY A 34 10.94 10.35 -25.37
C GLY A 34 10.36 9.08 -24.72
N ILE A 35 10.79 8.73 -23.50
CA ILE A 35 10.31 7.55 -22.78
C ILE A 35 9.21 7.98 -21.81
N ASN A 36 8.03 7.41 -21.98
CA ASN A 36 6.92 7.52 -21.04
C ASN A 36 6.06 6.27 -21.19
N ASN A 37 6.49 5.18 -20.56
CA ASN A 37 5.82 3.89 -20.66
C ASN A 37 5.75 3.19 -19.30
N ILE A 38 4.86 2.21 -19.22
CA ILE A 38 4.72 1.31 -18.09
C ILE A 38 4.94 -0.12 -18.59
N VAL A 39 5.59 -0.93 -17.76
CA VAL A 39 5.75 -2.37 -18.00
C VAL A 39 4.83 -3.09 -17.03
N ILE A 40 4.08 -4.07 -17.54
CA ILE A 40 3.15 -4.86 -16.75
C ILE A 40 3.46 -6.35 -16.85
N ASP A 41 3.31 -7.07 -15.74
CA ASP A 41 3.27 -8.52 -15.74
C ASP A 41 1.90 -8.97 -16.27
N ASN A 42 1.95 -9.67 -17.40
CA ASN A 42 0.78 -10.28 -18.04
C ASN A 42 0.81 -11.82 -18.01
N SER A 43 1.63 -12.43 -17.14
CA SER A 43 1.72 -13.89 -16.98
C SER A 43 0.38 -14.54 -16.62
N GLY A 44 -0.50 -13.80 -15.94
CA GLY A 44 -1.86 -14.22 -15.58
C GLY A 44 -2.88 -14.25 -16.73
N GLY A 45 -2.50 -13.90 -17.96
CA GLY A 45 -3.40 -13.93 -19.12
C GLY A 45 -4.39 -12.76 -19.20
N GLY A 46 -4.00 -11.59 -18.68
CA GLY A 46 -4.70 -10.33 -18.89
C GLY A 46 -4.79 -9.95 -20.37
N ALA A 47 -5.87 -9.27 -20.73
CA ALA A 47 -6.09 -8.82 -22.10
C ALA A 47 -5.26 -7.56 -22.38
N ILE A 48 -4.72 -7.43 -23.59
CA ILE A 48 -3.99 -6.22 -24.02
C ILE A 48 -4.83 -5.50 -25.08
N PRO A 49 -5.14 -4.21 -24.91
CA PRO A 49 -5.91 -3.46 -25.89
C PRO A 49 -5.09 -3.24 -27.16
N GLY A 50 -5.65 -3.61 -28.31
CA GLY A 50 -5.07 -3.33 -29.64
C GLY A 50 -5.37 -1.92 -30.18
N VAL A 51 -6.05 -1.08 -29.39
CA VAL A 51 -6.46 0.28 -29.73
C VAL A 51 -6.11 1.23 -28.58
N ALA A 52 -6.04 2.52 -28.86
CA ALA A 52 -5.84 3.53 -27.81
C ALA A 52 -7.04 3.54 -26.86
N VAL A 53 -6.78 3.32 -25.58
CA VAL A 53 -7.79 3.26 -24.52
C VAL A 53 -7.33 4.03 -23.30
N PHE A 54 -8.29 4.43 -22.48
CA PHE A 54 -7.99 4.89 -21.13
C PHE A 54 -7.76 3.69 -20.21
N PHE A 55 -6.75 3.84 -19.35
CA PHE A 55 -6.42 2.87 -18.32
C PHE A 55 -6.90 3.36 -16.96
N LEU A 56 -7.33 2.42 -16.13
CA LEU A 56 -7.63 2.58 -14.72
C LEU A 56 -6.63 1.75 -13.93
N ALA A 57 -5.95 2.35 -12.98
CA ALA A 57 -5.11 1.63 -12.03
C ALA A 57 -5.88 1.46 -10.72
N ILE A 58 -5.91 0.23 -10.20
CA ILE A 58 -6.41 -0.09 -8.86
C ILE A 58 -5.20 -0.28 -7.96
N LYS A 59 -5.18 0.48 -6.87
CA LYS A 59 -4.10 0.50 -5.89
C LYS A 59 -4.00 -0.82 -5.14
N ASP A 60 -2.80 -1.36 -5.02
CA ASP A 60 -2.53 -2.48 -4.12
C ASP A 60 -2.17 -1.97 -2.72
N ALA A 61 -2.93 -2.39 -1.71
CA ALA A 61 -2.76 -1.91 -0.33
C ALA A 61 -1.39 -2.30 0.28
N THR A 62 -0.76 -3.35 -0.24
CA THR A 62 0.59 -3.77 0.16
C THR A 62 1.64 -2.91 -0.54
N ALA A 63 1.47 -2.63 -1.82
CA ALA A 63 2.37 -1.76 -2.59
C ALA A 63 2.32 -0.30 -2.10
N GLU A 64 1.17 0.16 -1.61
CA GLU A 64 1.02 1.49 -1.01
C GLU A 64 1.42 1.54 0.48
N SER A 65 1.70 0.39 1.09
CA SER A 65 2.16 0.32 2.48
C SER A 65 3.60 0.82 2.56
N HIS A 66 3.76 2.11 2.84
CA HIS A 66 5.05 2.70 3.18
C HIS A 66 5.50 2.30 4.61
N GLY A 67 4.94 1.22 5.16
CA GLY A 67 4.86 0.99 6.59
C GLY A 67 3.97 2.06 7.24
N MET A 68 3.15 1.67 8.21
CA MET A 68 2.70 2.67 9.16
C MET A 68 3.95 3.15 9.90
N LEU A 69 4.49 4.31 9.53
CA LEU A 69 5.35 5.11 10.41
C LEU A 69 4.46 5.63 11.54
N GLY A 70 4.05 4.71 12.41
CA GLY A 70 3.32 4.97 13.63
C GLY A 70 4.28 4.87 14.80
N HIS A 71 4.11 5.75 15.79
CA HIS A 71 4.74 5.57 17.09
C HIS A 71 3.96 4.51 17.86
N TYR A 72 4.63 3.47 18.35
CA TYR A 72 4.08 2.55 19.33
C TYR A 72 4.81 2.76 20.66
N CYS A 73 4.06 2.75 21.76
CA CYS A 73 4.62 2.83 23.11
C CYS A 73 4.56 1.43 23.72
N GLU A 74 5.72 0.87 24.04
CA GLU A 74 5.84 -0.40 24.76
C GLU A 74 6.15 -0.10 26.23
N PHE A 75 5.31 -0.59 27.13
CA PHE A 75 5.55 -0.52 28.57
C PHE A 75 5.48 -1.92 29.18
N THR A 76 6.43 -2.22 30.05
CA THR A 76 6.48 -3.48 30.81
C THR A 76 6.36 -3.16 32.29
N LEU A 77 5.38 -3.77 32.96
CA LEU A 77 5.22 -3.70 34.42
C LEU A 77 5.75 -5.01 35.01
N THR A 78 6.83 -4.91 35.80
CA THR A 78 7.43 -6.07 36.46
C THR A 78 7.28 -5.92 37.97
N LEU A 79 6.71 -6.95 38.62
CA LEU A 79 6.71 -7.07 40.07
C LEU A 79 8.01 -7.74 40.54
N ASP A 80 8.56 -7.32 41.68
CA ASP A 80 9.71 -8.01 42.28
C ASP A 80 9.33 -9.45 42.64
N THR A 81 10.17 -10.40 42.25
CA THR A 81 9.96 -11.83 42.49
C THR A 81 10.02 -12.23 43.96
N ASN A 82 10.51 -11.36 44.85
CA ASN A 82 10.60 -11.61 46.29
C ASN A 82 9.46 -10.96 47.10
N LEU A 83 8.44 -10.39 46.44
CA LEU A 83 7.29 -9.82 47.12
C LEU A 83 6.39 -10.93 47.69
N THR A 84 6.22 -10.94 49.01
CA THR A 84 5.33 -11.87 49.74
C THR A 84 4.07 -11.18 50.29
N VAL A 85 3.91 -9.90 50.00
CA VAL A 85 2.80 -9.04 50.45
C VAL A 85 1.90 -8.66 49.28
N SER A 86 0.64 -8.32 49.56
CA SER A 86 -0.32 -7.88 48.53
C SER A 86 0.19 -6.67 47.74
N SER A 87 0.07 -6.72 46.42
CA SER A 87 0.41 -5.62 45.50
C SER A 87 -0.83 -4.93 44.94
N GLU A 88 -0.74 -3.64 44.65
CA GLU A 88 -1.84 -2.85 44.07
C GLU A 88 -1.97 -3.07 42.56
N LEU A 89 -3.21 -2.98 42.04
CA LEU A 89 -3.50 -3.09 40.62
C LEU A 89 -3.38 -1.72 39.96
N PHE A 90 -2.50 -1.60 38.97
CA PHE A 90 -2.36 -0.39 38.16
C PHE A 90 -2.91 -0.63 36.76
N ALA A 91 -3.66 0.33 36.24
CA ALA A 91 -4.09 0.37 34.86
C ALA A 91 -3.31 1.47 34.13
N VAL A 92 -2.81 1.17 32.93
CA VAL A 92 -2.15 2.15 32.05
C VAL A 92 -3.10 2.42 30.90
N GLU A 93 -3.52 3.68 30.78
CA GLU A 93 -4.37 4.16 29.70
C GLU A 93 -3.52 4.98 28.72
N SER A 94 -3.73 4.79 27.43
CA SER A 94 -3.10 5.59 26.37
C SER A 94 -4.18 6.26 25.55
N GLU A 95 -4.15 7.59 25.50
CA GLU A 95 -4.95 8.38 24.59
C GLU A 95 -4.13 8.64 23.32
N VAL A 96 -4.52 8.01 22.21
CA VAL A 96 -3.88 8.23 20.91
C VAL A 96 -4.78 9.13 20.08
N MET A 97 -4.34 10.36 19.86
CA MET A 97 -5.02 11.29 18.95
C MET A 97 -4.43 11.15 17.55
N LYS A 98 -5.32 11.00 16.55
CA LYS A 98 -4.92 11.06 15.14
C LYS A 98 -4.65 12.52 14.78
N SER A 99 -3.39 12.89 14.52
CA SER A 99 -3.09 14.18 13.90
C SER A 99 -3.45 14.08 12.41
N TYR A 100 -4.41 14.89 11.95
CA TYR A 100 -4.69 15.04 10.53
C TYR A 100 -3.69 16.06 9.95
N PRO A 101 -2.74 15.65 9.08
CA PRO A 101 -1.99 16.60 8.27
C PRO A 101 -2.89 17.24 7.20
#